data_AF-A0A7C2KJL0-F1
#
_entry.id   AF-A0A7C2KJL0-F1
#
_cell.length_a   1.000
_cell.length_b   1.000
_cell.length_c   1.000
_cell.angle_alpha   90.00
_cell.angle_beta   90.00
_cell.angle_gamma   90.00
#
_symmetry.space_group_name_H-M   'P 1'
#
loop_
_entity.id
_entity.type
_entity.pdbx_description
1 polymer ?
#
loop_
_entity_poly.entity_id
_entity_poly.type
_entity_poly.pdbx_seq_one_letter_code
_entity_poly.pdbx_strand_id
1 'polypeptide(L)'
;MTKLTLKELVREATDGLANVVSGLGTANAKRSYNQFSYDMLNSYYELDAAYQTNWIARQIVDVPAGDMTREWRTIKSEASEEIQQEEQRLNLQTSCADALSWARLFGGSGILMLTNQDLGKPLEVSKIKKGDLERLLVLDRWEMSPQT
;
A
#
# COMPACT_ATOMS: atom_id res chain seq x y z
N MET A 1 -3.82 30.89 -64.21
CA MET A 1 -4.63 29.91 -63.47
C MET A 1 -3.70 28.90 -62.83
N THR A 2 -3.08 29.24 -61.70
CA THR A 2 -2.31 28.36 -60.79
C THR A 2 -1.80 29.23 -59.65
N LYS A 3 -2.23 29.02 -58.41
CA LYS A 3 -1.67 29.73 -57.24
C LYS A 3 -1.10 28.72 -56.26
N LEU A 4 0.14 29.01 -55.89
CA LEU A 4 1.06 28.31 -55.00
C LEU A 4 0.47 28.02 -53.60
N THR A 5 0.92 26.89 -53.07
CA THR A 5 0.95 26.50 -51.66
C THR A 5 1.83 27.43 -50.82
N LEU A 6 1.37 27.80 -49.61
CA LEU A 6 2.20 28.07 -48.44
C LEU A 6 1.36 27.78 -47.18
N LYS A 7 1.82 26.79 -46.41
CA LYS A 7 1.36 26.45 -45.05
C LYS A 7 1.59 27.64 -44.10
N GLU A 8 0.75 27.67 -43.05
CA GLU A 8 0.99 28.23 -41.72
C GLU A 8 0.63 29.71 -41.42
N LEU A 9 -0.36 29.82 -40.52
CA LEU A 9 -0.32 30.60 -39.27
C LEU A 9 -0.62 32.11 -39.34
N VAL A 10 -1.89 32.51 -39.20
CA VAL A 10 -2.24 33.77 -38.50
C VAL A 10 -3.54 33.58 -37.71
N ARG A 11 -3.40 33.60 -36.38
CA ARG A 11 -4.46 33.59 -35.37
C ARG A 11 -4.97 35.03 -35.24
N GLU A 12 -6.26 35.24 -35.54
CA GLU A 12 -6.92 36.55 -35.36
C GLU A 12 -6.84 37.03 -33.90
N ALA A 13 -6.53 38.31 -33.75
CA ALA A 13 -6.24 38.98 -32.51
C ALA A 13 -7.51 39.26 -31.69
N THR A 14 -7.48 38.84 -30.43
CA THR A 14 -8.47 39.09 -29.39
C THR A 14 -8.42 40.55 -28.95
N ASP A 15 -9.53 41.27 -29.09
CA ASP A 15 -9.81 42.43 -28.23
C ASP A 15 -10.69 41.96 -27.05
N GLY A 16 -10.36 42.43 -25.86
CA GLY A 16 -10.99 42.02 -24.60
C GLY A 16 -10.12 41.11 -23.76
N LEU A 17 -9.14 41.71 -23.08
CA LEU A 17 -8.35 41.22 -21.95
C LEU A 17 -8.74 39.81 -21.40
N ALA A 18 -7.98 38.79 -21.79
CA ALA A 18 -8.09 37.44 -21.22
C ALA A 18 -6.94 37.17 -20.25
N ASN A 19 -7.25 36.85 -18.99
CA ASN A 19 -6.24 36.50 -18.00
C ASN A 19 -5.77 35.04 -18.20
N VAL A 20 -4.59 34.90 -18.80
CA VAL A 20 -3.99 33.62 -19.21
C VAL A 20 -3.55 32.74 -18.03
N VAL A 21 -3.41 33.31 -16.82
CA VAL A 21 -2.96 32.56 -15.63
C VAL A 21 -4.14 31.87 -14.92
N SER A 22 -5.37 32.37 -15.09
CA SER A 22 -6.57 31.81 -14.44
C SER A 22 -7.60 31.19 -15.39
N GLY A 23 -7.50 31.41 -16.71
CA GLY A 23 -8.39 30.81 -17.71
C GLY A 23 -9.82 31.34 -17.69
N LEU A 24 -10.08 32.40 -16.92
CA LEU A 24 -11.40 33.02 -16.79
C LEU A 24 -11.83 33.68 -18.10
N GLY A 25 -12.96 33.21 -18.64
CA GLY A 25 -13.60 33.75 -19.86
C GLY A 25 -13.51 32.85 -21.10
N THR A 26 -12.83 31.70 -21.04
CA THR A 26 -12.84 30.69 -22.12
C THR A 26 -13.69 29.47 -21.73
N ALA A 27 -14.05 28.61 -22.69
CA ALA A 27 -14.81 27.36 -22.45
C ALA A 27 -14.16 26.41 -21.41
N ASN A 28 -12.91 26.67 -21.03
CA ASN A 28 -12.18 26.06 -19.93
C ASN A 28 -12.32 26.88 -18.63
N ALA A 29 -13.55 27.12 -18.18
CA ALA A 29 -13.78 27.75 -16.90
C ALA A 29 -13.22 26.87 -15.76
N LYS A 30 -12.17 27.33 -15.09
CA LYS A 30 -11.53 26.64 -13.94
C LYS A 30 -12.48 26.39 -12.75
N ARG A 31 -13.69 26.96 -12.80
CA ARG A 31 -14.77 26.75 -11.82
C ARG A 31 -15.63 25.51 -12.09
N SER A 32 -15.66 24.97 -13.31
CA SER A 32 -16.42 23.75 -13.64
C SER A 32 -15.60 22.45 -13.56
N TYR A 33 -14.27 22.55 -13.44
CA TYR A 33 -13.36 21.41 -13.37
C TYR A 33 -12.80 21.09 -11.97
N ASN A 34 -13.18 21.84 -10.94
CA ASN A 34 -12.92 21.42 -9.56
C ASN A 34 -13.95 20.36 -9.17
N GLN A 35 -13.82 19.17 -9.76
CA GLN A 35 -14.40 17.98 -9.16
C GLN A 35 -13.40 17.47 -8.13
N PHE A 36 -13.88 17.19 -6.92
CA PHE A 36 -13.17 16.28 -6.03
C PHE A 36 -13.25 14.89 -6.68
N SER A 37 -12.36 14.61 -7.63
CA SER A 37 -12.11 13.23 -8.00
C SER A 37 -11.35 12.61 -6.83
N TYR A 38 -11.87 11.51 -6.30
CA TYR A 38 -11.01 10.62 -5.54
C TYR A 38 -9.91 10.18 -6.50
N ASP A 39 -8.71 10.75 -6.36
CA ASP A 39 -7.56 10.07 -6.90
C ASP A 39 -7.49 8.76 -6.13
N MET A 40 -7.48 7.66 -6.85
CA MET A 40 -7.38 6.36 -6.21
C MET A 40 -5.94 6.29 -5.72
N LEU A 41 -5.70 6.67 -4.47
CA LEU A 41 -4.43 6.55 -3.73
C LEU A 41 -4.04 5.07 -3.54
N ASN A 42 -4.09 4.29 -4.61
CA ASN A 42 -3.69 2.89 -4.71
C ASN A 42 -2.44 2.75 -5.58
N SER A 43 -1.74 3.84 -5.93
CA SER A 43 -0.44 3.70 -6.57
C SER A 43 0.58 3.29 -5.50
N TYR A 44 1.14 2.08 -5.63
CA TYR A 44 2.18 1.56 -4.73
C TYR A 44 3.30 2.59 -4.51
N TYR A 45 3.78 3.20 -5.60
CA TYR A 45 4.89 4.16 -5.56
C TYR A 45 4.55 5.44 -4.81
N GLU A 46 3.30 5.91 -4.86
CA GLU A 46 2.89 7.12 -4.15
C GLU A 46 2.78 6.87 -2.65
N LEU A 47 2.24 5.70 -2.27
CA LEU A 47 2.15 5.29 -0.86
C LEU A 47 3.54 5.06 -0.26
N ASP A 48 4.42 4.36 -0.97
CA ASP A 48 5.79 4.13 -0.53
C ASP A 48 6.59 5.45 -0.44
N ALA A 49 6.49 6.32 -1.45
CA ALA A 49 7.12 7.63 -1.41
C ALA A 49 6.59 8.48 -0.24
N ALA A 50 5.27 8.48 0.01
CA ALA A 50 4.69 9.20 1.13
C ALA A 50 5.20 8.66 2.48
N TYR A 51 5.27 7.34 2.63
CA TYR A 51 5.77 6.69 3.86
C TYR A 51 7.25 6.99 4.11
N GLN A 52 8.09 6.99 3.07
CA GLN A 52 9.52 7.23 3.22
C GLN A 52 9.88 8.72 3.38
N THR A 53 9.18 9.61 2.68
CA THR A 53 9.55 11.05 2.64
C THR A 53 8.84 11.90 3.69
N ASN A 54 7.66 11.47 4.17
CA ASN A 54 6.86 12.24 5.13
C ASN A 54 6.80 11.53 6.49
N TRP A 55 7.45 12.14 7.48
CA TRP A 55 7.46 11.62 8.85
C TRP A 55 6.06 11.53 9.47
N ILE A 56 5.12 12.42 9.11
CA ILE A 56 3.74 12.39 9.63
C ILE A 56 3.01 11.17 9.07
N ALA A 57 3.14 10.92 7.76
CA ALA A 57 2.55 9.74 7.12
C ALA A 57 3.07 8.45 7.78
N ARG A 58 4.38 8.39 8.05
CA ARG A 58 4.99 7.29 8.78
C ARG A 58 4.43 7.12 10.19
N GLN A 59 4.32 8.20 10.97
CA GLN A 59 3.77 8.14 12.33
C GLN A 59 2.30 7.67 12.34
N ILE A 60 1.48 8.11 11.38
CA ILE A 60 0.08 7.67 11.25
C ILE A 60 -0.03 6.15 11.05
N VAL A 61 0.92 5.56 10.35
CA VAL A 61 0.97 4.11 10.08
C VAL A 61 1.57 3.35 11.28
N ASP A 62 2.75 3.76 11.73
CA ASP A 62 3.58 2.99 12.68
C ASP A 62 3.05 3.10 14.12
N VAL A 63 2.59 4.27 14.57
CA VAL A 63 2.20 4.47 15.97
C VAL A 63 1.04 3.57 16.38
N PRO A 64 -0.06 3.47 15.61
CA PRO A 64 -1.14 2.55 15.96
C PRO A 64 -0.72 1.07 15.91
N ALA A 65 0.11 0.68 14.94
CA ALA A 65 0.59 -0.70 14.82
C ALA A 65 1.50 -1.06 16.01
N GLY A 66 2.38 -0.15 16.40
CA GLY A 66 3.24 -0.28 17.57
C GLY A 66 2.44 -0.32 18.88
N ASP A 67 1.43 0.55 19.04
CA ASP A 67 0.60 0.57 20.26
C ASP A 67 -0.22 -0.73 20.42
N MET A 68 -0.79 -1.23 19.31
CA MET A 68 -1.53 -2.51 19.29
C MET A 68 -0.67 -3.72 19.64
N THR A 69 0.61 -3.69 19.30
CA THR A 69 1.53 -4.82 19.51
C THR A 69 2.42 -4.64 20.72
N ARG A 70 2.39 -3.48 21.40
CA ARG A 70 3.23 -3.19 22.56
C ARG A 70 3.01 -4.17 23.70
N GLU A 71 1.75 -4.38 24.05
CA GLU A 71 1.35 -5.36 25.06
C GLU A 71 0.94 -6.65 24.36
N TRP A 72 1.83 -7.64 24.37
CA TRP A 72 1.55 -8.90 23.71
C TRP A 72 0.52 -9.73 24.49
N ARG A 73 -0.14 -10.65 23.79
CA ARG A 73 -1.16 -11.51 24.38
C ARG A 73 -0.56 -12.46 25.42
N THR A 74 -1.32 -12.73 26.48
CA THR A 74 -1.01 -13.79 27.45
C THR A 74 -1.92 -14.99 27.20
N ILE A 75 -1.33 -16.16 26.96
CA ILE A 75 -2.05 -17.41 26.72
C ILE A 75 -2.23 -18.14 28.05
N LYS A 76 -3.48 -18.46 28.41
CA LYS A 76 -3.80 -19.25 29.61
C LYS A 76 -3.90 -20.73 29.24
N SER A 77 -2.78 -21.43 29.25
CA SER A 77 -2.72 -22.89 29.03
C SER A 77 -1.54 -23.51 29.77
N GLU A 78 -1.56 -24.83 29.98
CA GLU A 78 -0.43 -25.57 30.58
C GLU A 78 0.83 -25.48 29.70
N ALA A 79 0.67 -25.36 28.38
CA ALA A 79 1.76 -25.18 27.42
C ALA A 79 2.09 -23.70 27.12
N SER A 80 1.64 -22.76 27.96
CA SER A 80 1.79 -21.32 27.71
C SER A 80 3.25 -20.88 27.57
N GLU A 81 4.13 -21.42 28.40
CA GLU A 81 5.57 -21.10 28.38
C GLU A 81 6.24 -21.61 27.10
N GLU A 82 5.92 -22.82 26.65
CA GLU A 82 6.45 -23.38 25.40
C GLU A 82 5.99 -22.56 24.18
N ILE A 83 4.72 -22.15 24.16
CA ILE A 83 4.19 -21.33 23.07
C ILE A 83 4.88 -19.96 23.07
N GLN A 84 5.06 -19.34 24.23
CA GLN A 84 5.71 -18.03 24.32
C GLN A 84 7.17 -18.08 23.87
N GLN A 85 7.89 -19.17 24.18
CA GLN A 85 9.26 -19.40 23.69
C GLN A 85 9.29 -19.52 22.16
N GLU A 86 8.35 -20.26 21.56
CA GLU A 86 8.25 -20.37 20.10
C GLU A 86 7.84 -19.04 19.43
N GLU A 87 6.92 -18.28 20.03
CA GLU A 87 6.53 -16.96 19.55
C GLU A 87 7.71 -15.98 19.55
N GLN A 88 8.55 -16.02 20.59
CA GLN A 88 9.79 -15.24 20.67
C GLN A 88 10.81 -15.71 19.64
N ARG A 89 11.02 -17.03 19.49
CA ARG A 89 11.94 -17.61 18.48
C ARG A 89 11.57 -17.16 17.07
N LEU A 90 10.28 -17.11 16.76
CA LEU A 90 9.75 -16.73 15.45
C LEU A 90 9.57 -15.22 15.27
N ASN A 91 9.86 -14.41 16.30
CA ASN A 91 9.58 -12.97 16.34
C ASN A 91 8.15 -12.61 15.94
N LEU A 92 7.17 -13.42 16.36
CA LEU A 92 5.77 -13.29 15.95
C LEU A 92 5.22 -11.89 16.25
N GLN A 93 5.55 -11.31 17.40
CA GLN A 93 5.14 -9.97 17.79
C GLN A 93 5.60 -8.92 16.77
N THR A 94 6.87 -8.95 16.38
CA THR A 94 7.43 -8.04 15.37
C THR A 94 6.83 -8.28 14.00
N SER A 95 6.70 -9.54 13.56
CA SER A 95 6.05 -9.86 12.28
C SER A 95 4.60 -9.39 12.22
N CYS A 96 3.86 -9.46 13.35
CA CYS A 96 2.51 -8.91 13.42
C CYS A 96 2.50 -7.37 13.39
N ALA A 97 3.46 -6.70 14.04
CA ALA A 97 3.58 -5.25 13.97
C ALA A 97 3.87 -4.76 12.55
N ASP A 98 4.77 -5.45 11.84
CA ASP A 98 5.10 -5.17 10.45
C ASP A 98 3.90 -5.40 9.54
N ALA A 99 3.21 -6.54 9.70
CA ALA A 99 2.00 -6.84 8.93
C ALA A 99 0.89 -5.79 9.15
N LEU A 100 0.70 -5.33 10.39
CA LEU A 100 -0.27 -4.27 10.70
C LEU A 100 0.13 -2.93 10.07
N SER A 101 1.42 -2.60 10.09
CA SER A 101 1.95 -1.38 9.47
C SER A 101 1.75 -1.42 7.96
N TRP A 102 2.07 -2.54 7.30
CA TRP A 102 1.89 -2.71 5.85
C TRP A 102 0.41 -2.77 5.46
N ALA A 103 -0.44 -3.40 6.28
CA ALA A 103 -1.89 -3.40 6.06
C ALA A 103 -2.46 -1.97 6.10
N ARG A 104 -1.96 -1.11 6.99
CA ARG A 104 -2.35 0.30 7.07
C ARG A 104 -1.79 1.14 5.93
N LEU A 105 -0.57 0.85 5.49
CA LEU A 105 0.08 1.57 4.40
C LEU A 105 -0.53 1.23 3.03
N PHE A 106 -0.59 -0.05 2.68
CA PHE A 106 -1.00 -0.50 1.35
C PHE A 106 -2.49 -0.86 1.26
N GLY A 107 -3.19 -0.94 2.40
CA GLY A 107 -4.58 -1.38 2.47
C GLY A 107 -4.73 -2.90 2.56
N GLY A 108 -3.63 -3.64 2.71
CA GLY A 108 -3.62 -5.08 2.89
C GLY A 108 -2.21 -5.64 3.10
N SER A 109 -2.10 -6.64 3.97
CA SER A 109 -0.89 -7.42 4.21
C SER A 109 -1.29 -8.78 4.76
N GLY A 110 -0.44 -9.78 4.63
CA GLY A 110 -0.63 -11.06 5.29
C GLY A 110 0.68 -11.67 5.74
N ILE A 111 0.56 -12.67 6.62
CA ILE A 111 1.69 -13.42 7.15
C ILE A 111 1.61 -14.83 6.56
N LEU A 112 2.59 -15.18 5.73
CA LEU A 112 2.78 -16.52 5.22
C LEU A 112 3.60 -17.33 6.23
N MET A 113 2.99 -18.41 6.72
CA MET A 113 3.63 -19.37 7.62
C MET A 113 4.37 -20.41 6.77
N LEU A 114 5.70 -20.43 6.87
CA LEU A 114 6.54 -21.39 6.18
C LEU A 114 6.77 -22.61 7.08
N THR A 115 6.48 -23.77 6.53
CA THR A 115 6.69 -25.07 7.17
C THR A 115 7.66 -25.91 6.35
N ASN A 116 8.13 -27.02 6.90
CA ASN A 116 8.98 -28.01 6.20
C ASN A 116 8.21 -28.83 5.13
N GLN A 117 7.07 -28.33 4.64
CA GLN A 117 6.30 -28.95 3.56
C GLN A 117 6.58 -28.22 2.24
N ASP A 118 6.44 -28.96 1.14
CA ASP A 118 6.61 -28.42 -0.21
C ASP A 118 5.52 -27.38 -0.52
N LEU A 119 5.94 -26.13 -0.79
CA LEU A 119 5.05 -25.01 -1.12
C LEU A 119 4.29 -25.21 -2.45
N GLY A 120 4.76 -26.10 -3.32
CA GLY A 120 4.08 -26.45 -4.56
C GLY A 120 2.85 -27.34 -4.36
N LYS A 121 2.61 -27.85 -3.16
CA LYS A 121 1.49 -28.74 -2.83
C LYS A 121 0.58 -28.08 -1.79
N PRO A 122 -0.71 -28.44 -1.77
CA PRO A 122 -1.61 -28.02 -0.70
C PRO A 122 -1.06 -28.43 0.68
N LEU A 123 -1.16 -27.53 1.66
CA LEU A 123 -0.70 -27.77 3.01
C LEU A 123 -1.49 -28.93 3.66
N GLU A 124 -0.78 -29.96 4.12
CA GLU A 124 -1.38 -31.07 4.85
C GLU A 124 -1.28 -30.83 6.36
N VAL A 125 -2.39 -30.39 6.97
CA VAL A 125 -2.45 -30.05 8.40
C VAL A 125 -2.15 -31.24 9.32
N SER A 126 -2.47 -32.46 8.87
CA SER A 126 -2.22 -33.70 9.63
C SER A 126 -0.74 -34.04 9.80
N LYS A 127 0.13 -33.51 8.94
CA LYS A 127 1.58 -33.76 8.99
C LYS A 127 2.32 -32.76 9.86
N ILE A 128 1.66 -31.69 10.34
CA ILE A 128 2.28 -30.64 11.14
C ILE A 128 2.58 -31.20 12.54
N LYS A 129 3.85 -31.11 12.93
CA LYS A 129 4.37 -31.48 14.24
C LYS A 129 4.85 -30.24 15.00
N LYS A 130 5.08 -30.41 16.31
CA LYS A 130 5.69 -29.37 17.14
C LYS A 130 7.08 -29.02 16.59
N GLY A 131 7.28 -27.75 16.25
CA GLY A 131 8.53 -27.24 15.67
C GLY A 131 8.57 -27.17 14.14
N ASP A 132 7.54 -27.61 13.43
CA ASP A 132 7.52 -27.57 11.96
C ASP A 132 7.34 -26.15 11.37
N LEU A 133 6.99 -25.16 12.20
CA LEU A 133 6.91 -23.76 11.79
C LEU A 133 8.33 -23.16 11.80
N GLU A 134 8.87 -22.98 10.61
CA GLU A 134 10.26 -22.53 10.43
C GLU A 134 10.36 -21.02 10.46
N ARG A 135 9.47 -20.33 9.74
CA ARG A 135 9.53 -18.88 9.54
C ARG A 135 8.17 -18.26 9.28
N LEU A 136 8.03 -17.01 9.69
CA LEU A 136 6.94 -16.12 9.30
C LEU A 136 7.46 -15.13 8.26
N LEU A 137 6.80 -15.09 7.10
CA LEU A 137 7.08 -14.12 6.06
C LEU A 137 5.93 -13.14 5.99
N VAL A 138 6.20 -11.88 6.29
CA VAL A 138 5.22 -10.80 6.07
C VAL A 138 5.27 -10.44 4.59
N LEU A 139 4.10 -10.34 3.98
CA LEU A 139 3.92 -10.01 2.58
C LEU A 139 2.95 -8.83 2.46
N ASP A 140 3.21 -7.94 1.52
CA ASP A 140 2.28 -6.86 1.18
C ASP A 140 1.19 -7.35 0.20
N ARG A 141 0.15 -6.54 -0.02
CA ARG A 141 -0.94 -6.87 -0.95
C ARG A 141 -0.52 -6.99 -2.42
N TRP A 142 0.59 -6.38 -2.82
CA TRP A 142 1.10 -6.33 -4.19
C TRP A 142 1.96 -7.55 -4.51
N GLU A 143 2.55 -8.15 -3.48
CA GLU A 143 3.22 -9.46 -3.54
C GLU A 143 2.22 -10.63 -3.59
N MET A 144 0.95 -10.39 -3.29
CA MET A 144 -0.11 -11.40 -3.30
C MET A 144 -1.00 -11.27 -4.54
N SER A 145 -1.11 -12.34 -5.31
CA SER A 145 -2.07 -12.45 -6.40
C SER A 145 -3.00 -13.66 -6.20
N PRO A 146 -4.30 -13.53 -6.47
CA PRO A 146 -5.18 -14.69 -6.48
C PRO A 146 -4.75 -15.66 -7.58
N GLN A 147 -4.61 -16.93 -7.24
CA GLN A 147 -4.42 -17.98 -8.22
C GLN A 147 -5.78 -18.22 -8.90
N THR A 148 -5.92 -17.72 -10.12
CA THR A 148 -7.09 -17.96 -11.00
C THR A 148 -6.89 -19.25 -11.77
#